data_AF-A0A1Z8AAL2-F1
#
_entry.id   AF-A0A1Z8AAL2-F1
#
_cell.length_a   1.000
_cell.length_b   1.000
_cell.length_c   1.000
_cell.angle_alpha   90.00
_cell.angle_beta   90.00
_cell.angle_gamma   90.00
#
_symmetry.space_group_name_H-M   'P 1'
#
loop_
_entity.id
_entity.type
_entity.pdbx_description
1 polymer ?
#
loop_
_entity_poly.entity_id
_entity_poly.type
_entity_poly.pdbx_seq_one_letter_code
_entity_poly.pdbx_strand_id
1 'polypeptide(L)'
;MRSLLLILGVFMVMVFATWAYRVNNDTRDALGRVASLQREIRTERETIAVLEAEWAYLNRPDRLLALSEEHFTELRLMPLHPDHFSDAMKVAYPTPEDPLLAELIEAAILEVQGGNR
;
A
#
# COMPACT_ATOMS: atom_id res chain seq x y z
N MET A 1 61.62 14.67 26.51
CA MET A 1 60.53 13.89 27.14
C MET A 1 59.25 14.72 27.27
N ARG A 2 59.25 15.81 28.05
CA ARG A 2 58.05 16.67 28.27
C ARG A 2 57.46 17.31 26.99
N SER A 3 58.31 17.80 26.09
CA SER A 3 57.87 18.40 24.82
C SER A 3 57.18 17.41 23.87
N LEU A 4 57.67 16.17 23.81
CA LEU A 4 57.04 15.10 23.01
C LEU A 4 55.64 14.76 23.52
N LEU A 5 55.45 14.70 24.84
CA LEU A 5 54.14 14.44 25.45
C LEU A 5 53.14 15.57 25.14
N LEU A 6 53.59 16.83 25.14
CA LEU A 6 52.75 17.97 24.78
C LEU A 6 52.34 17.95 23.31
N ILE A 7 53.28 17.68 22.40
CA ILE A 7 52.99 17.56 20.95
C ILE A 7 51.99 16.43 20.70
N LEU A 8 52.20 15.28 21.34
CA LEU A 8 51.28 14.14 21.23
C LEU A 8 49.88 14.48 21.75
N GLY A 9 49.79 15.19 22.87
CA GLY A 9 48.52 15.64 23.45
C GLY A 9 47.76 16.58 22.51
N VAL A 10 48.44 17.58 21.95
CA VAL A 10 47.84 18.50 20.96
C VAL A 10 47.36 17.74 19.73
N PHE A 11 48.16 16.79 19.23
CA PHE A 11 47.78 15.96 18.10
C PHE A 11 46.52 15.12 18.40
N MET A 12 46.43 14.54 19.60
CA MET A 12 45.26 13.79 20.03
C MET A 12 44.00 14.66 20.07
N VAL A 13 44.09 15.86 20.64
CA VAL A 13 42.96 16.82 20.66
C VAL A 13 42.52 17.18 19.25
N MET A 14 43.46 17.38 18.33
CA MET A 14 43.16 17.73 16.94
C MET A 14 42.43 16.58 16.21
N VAL A 15 42.85 15.33 16.44
CA VAL A 15 42.15 14.14 15.94
C VAL A 15 40.73 14.07 16.52
N PHE A 16 40.57 14.25 17.83
CA PHE A 16 39.26 14.24 18.49
C PHE A 16 38.32 15.34 17.98
N ALA A 17 38.82 16.56 17.78
CA ALA A 17 38.03 17.67 17.24
C ALA A 17 37.51 17.34 15.83
N THR A 18 38.37 16.76 15.00
CA THR A 18 38.00 16.37 13.63
C THR A 18 36.99 15.23 13.62
N TRP A 19 37.16 14.25 14.51
CA TRP A 19 36.24 13.12 14.65
C TRP A 19 34.86 13.57 15.14
N ALA A 20 34.81 14.40 16.18
CA ALA A 20 33.55 14.93 16.73
C ALA A 20 32.78 15.76 15.70
N TYR A 21 33.49 16.57 14.89
CA TYR A 21 32.86 17.32 13.80
C TYR A 21 32.25 16.39 12.75
N ARG A 22 32.96 15.33 12.37
CA ARG A 22 32.47 14.32 11.41
C ARG A 22 31.21 13.62 11.91
N VAL A 23 31.24 13.13 13.15
CA VAL A 23 30.09 12.46 13.79
C VAL A 23 28.85 13.37 13.85
N ASN A 24 29.05 14.66 14.12
CA ASN A 24 27.96 15.64 14.13
C ASN A 24 27.35 15.81 12.72
N ASN A 25 28.19 15.83 11.68
CA ASN A 25 27.73 15.98 10.31
C ASN A 25 26.92 14.76 9.84
N ASP A 26 27.40 13.55 10.13
CA ASP A 26 26.70 12.30 9.80
C ASP A 26 25.30 12.23 10.44
N THR A 27 25.17 12.75 11.66
CA THR A 27 23.90 12.84 12.38
C THR A 27 22.94 13.82 11.70
N ARG A 28 23.43 14.99 11.27
CA ARG A 28 22.63 16.00 10.59
C ARG A 28 22.13 15.53 9.22
N ASP A 29 22.96 14.80 8.49
CA ASP A 29 22.58 14.24 7.18
C ASP A 29 21.49 13.17 7.32
N ALA A 30 21.59 12.32 8.35
CA ALA A 30 20.56 11.34 8.65
C ALA A 30 19.21 12.00 9.00
N LEU A 31 19.24 13.05 9.83
CA LEU A 31 18.03 13.83 10.18
C LEU A 31 17.42 14.50 8.94
N GLY A 32 18.25 15.02 8.04
CA GLY A 32 17.81 15.61 6.78
C GLY A 32 17.05 14.61 5.90
N ARG A 33 17.59 13.39 5.76
CA ARG A 33 16.94 12.29 5.00
C ARG A 33 15.61 11.86 5.62
N VAL A 34 15.54 11.75 6.94
CA VAL A 34 14.28 11.42 7.62
C VAL A 34 13.25 12.52 7.37
N ALA A 35 13.64 13.80 7.47
CA ALA A 35 12.75 14.92 7.23
C ALA A 35 12.26 14.98 5.76
N SER A 36 13.10 14.63 4.77
CA SER A 36 12.65 14.55 3.37
C SER A 36 11.66 13.41 3.15
N LEU A 37 11.94 12.22 3.68
CA LEU A 37 11.05 11.06 3.59
C LEU A 37 9.70 11.33 4.26
N GLN A 38 9.70 11.98 5.43
CA GLN A 38 8.45 12.34 6.11
C GLN A 38 7.60 13.33 5.30
N ARG A 39 8.23 14.25 4.56
CA ARG A 39 7.52 15.15 3.65
C ARG A 39 6.89 14.39 2.49
N GLU A 40 7.65 13.49 1.87
CA GLU A 40 7.15 12.64 0.78
C GLU A 40 5.97 11.77 1.23
N ILE A 41 6.10 11.09 2.38
CA ILE A 41 5.02 10.30 2.98
C ILE A 41 3.76 11.16 3.23
N ARG A 42 3.93 12.41 3.67
CA ARG A 42 2.79 13.30 3.89
C ARG A 42 2.08 13.60 2.59
N THR A 43 2.81 13.97 1.54
CA THR A 43 2.25 14.24 0.22
C THR A 43 1.48 13.03 -0.32
N GLU A 44 2.05 11.84 -0.24
CA GLU A 44 1.37 10.62 -0.71
C GLU A 44 0.10 10.32 0.09
N ARG A 45 0.12 10.53 1.41
CA ARG A 45 -1.08 10.37 2.25
C ARG A 45 -2.18 11.37 1.92
N GLU A 46 -1.82 12.61 1.55
CA GLU A 46 -2.79 13.60 1.09
C GLU A 46 -3.45 13.15 -0.23
N THR A 47 -2.67 12.59 -1.16
CA THR A 47 -3.21 12.00 -2.40
C THR A 47 -4.16 10.84 -2.12
N ILE A 48 -3.79 9.93 -1.22
CA ILE A 48 -4.66 8.80 -0.82
C ILE A 48 -5.96 9.32 -0.22
N ALA A 49 -5.92 10.32 0.65
CA ALA A 49 -7.12 10.86 1.28
C ALA A 49 -8.09 11.47 0.25
N VAL A 50 -7.56 12.12 -0.80
CA VAL A 50 -8.38 12.64 -1.90
C VAL A 50 -9.00 11.49 -2.70
N LEU A 51 -8.21 10.46 -3.05
CA LEU A 51 -8.72 9.30 -3.79
C LEU A 51 -9.79 8.53 -3.00
N GLU A 52 -9.63 8.38 -1.69
CA GLU A 52 -10.65 7.78 -0.82
C GLU A 52 -11.94 8.61 -0.83
N ALA A 53 -11.84 9.95 -0.82
CA ALA A 53 -13.00 10.83 -0.91
C ALA A 53 -13.70 10.74 -2.28
N GLU A 54 -12.93 10.67 -3.37
CA GLU A 54 -13.45 10.45 -4.71
C GLU A 54 -14.14 9.09 -4.82
N TRP A 55 -13.51 8.03 -4.31
CA TRP A 55 -14.09 6.69 -4.28
C TRP A 55 -15.40 6.68 -3.48
N ALA A 56 -15.42 7.31 -2.31
CA ALA A 56 -16.62 7.42 -1.49
C ALA A 56 -17.73 8.20 -2.20
N TYR A 57 -17.38 9.22 -2.99
CA TYR A 57 -18.33 9.97 -3.81
C TYR A 57 -18.87 9.17 -5.00
N LEU A 58 -18.01 8.41 -5.69
CA LEU A 58 -18.40 7.55 -6.80
C LEU A 58 -19.27 6.38 -6.34
N ASN A 59 -19.00 5.81 -5.16
CA ASN A 59 -19.75 4.67 -4.61
C ASN A 59 -20.96 5.06 -3.76
N ARG A 60 -21.45 6.29 -3.84
CA ARG A 60 -22.68 6.69 -3.12
C ARG A 60 -23.87 5.87 -3.65
N PRO A 61 -24.55 5.06 -2.81
CA PRO A 61 -25.58 4.14 -3.27
C PRO A 61 -26.74 4.86 -3.95
N ASP A 62 -27.17 6.01 -3.41
CA ASP A 62 -28.25 6.81 -4.00
C ASP A 62 -27.92 7.28 -5.43
N ARG A 63 -26.66 7.65 -5.67
CA ARG A 63 -26.20 8.07 -7.00
C ARG A 63 -26.10 6.89 -7.95
N LEU A 64 -25.57 5.76 -7.49
CA LEU A 64 -25.49 4.54 -8.29
C LEU A 64 -26.89 4.02 -8.66
N LEU A 65 -27.85 4.10 -7.73
CA LEU A 65 -29.26 3.78 -7.98
C LEU A 65 -29.82 4.66 -9.10
N ALA A 66 -29.68 5.99 -8.97
CA ALA A 66 -30.15 6.93 -9.99
C ALA A 66 -29.52 6.67 -11.38
N LEU A 67 -28.21 6.40 -11.45
CA LEU A 67 -27.55 6.04 -12.71
C LEU A 67 -28.05 4.70 -13.28
N SER A 68 -28.30 3.71 -12.42
CA SER A 68 -28.80 2.41 -12.85
C SER A 68 -30.22 2.48 -13.39
N GLU A 69 -31.05 3.35 -12.82
CA GLU A 69 -32.41 3.62 -13.29
C GLU A 69 -32.38 4.36 -14.64
N GLU A 70 -31.50 5.35 -14.80
CA GLU A 70 -31.32 6.08 -16.06
C GLU A 70 -30.87 5.15 -17.21
N HIS A 71 -29.91 4.26 -16.93
CA HIS A 71 -29.33 3.34 -17.92
C HIS A 71 -29.92 1.92 -17.88
N PHE A 72 -31.15 1.78 -17.37
CA PHE A 72 -31.78 0.48 -17.14
C PHE A 72 -31.91 -0.37 -18.42
N THR A 73 -32.17 0.25 -19.57
CA THR A 73 -32.32 -0.44 -20.86
C THR A 73 -31.07 -1.24 -21.25
N GLU A 74 -29.88 -0.73 -20.91
CA GLU A 74 -28.59 -1.35 -21.24
C GLU A 74 -28.10 -2.24 -20.10
N LEU A 75 -28.10 -1.72 -18.88
CA LEU A 75 -27.50 -2.38 -17.71
C LEU A 75 -28.42 -3.46 -17.13
N ARG A 76 -29.75 -3.29 -17.24
CA ARG A 76 -30.78 -4.18 -16.67
C ARG A 76 -30.53 -4.55 -15.20
N LEU A 77 -29.98 -3.59 -14.44
CA LEU A 77 -29.69 -3.74 -13.03
C LEU A 77 -30.94 -3.42 -12.21
N MET A 78 -31.21 -4.23 -11.19
CA MET A 78 -32.23 -3.95 -10.18
C MET A 78 -31.57 -3.78 -8.81
N PRO A 79 -32.16 -2.95 -7.93
CA PRO A 79 -31.67 -2.82 -6.56
C PRO A 79 -31.64 -4.18 -5.86
N LEU A 80 -30.54 -4.49 -5.19
CA LEU A 80 -30.46 -5.68 -4.36
C LEU A 80 -31.30 -5.48 -3.10
N HIS A 81 -32.31 -6.31 -2.92
CA HIS A 81 -33.07 -6.35 -1.68
C HIS A 81 -32.37 -7.30 -0.68
N PRO A 82 -32.43 -7.05 0.64
CA PRO A 82 -31.92 -7.98 1.64
C PRO A 82 -32.42 -9.42 1.47
N ASP A 83 -33.64 -9.59 0.94
CA ASP A 83 -34.24 -10.89 0.67
C ASP A 83 -33.56 -11.66 -0.48
N HIS A 84 -32.75 -11.00 -1.32
CA HIS A 84 -31.95 -11.63 -2.37
C HIS A 84 -30.70 -12.32 -1.81
N PHE A 85 -30.30 -12.03 -0.56
CA PHE A 85 -29.18 -12.68 0.08
C PHE A 85 -29.67 -13.88 0.89
N SER A 86 -29.17 -15.07 0.56
CA SER A 86 -29.33 -16.25 1.42
C SER A 86 -28.34 -16.19 2.58
N ASP A 87 -28.73 -16.74 3.73
CA ASP A 87 -27.82 -16.96 4.86
C ASP A 87 -26.53 -17.63 4.39
N ALA A 88 -25.37 -17.05 4.73
CA ALA A 88 -24.06 -17.56 4.32
C ALA A 88 -23.85 -19.01 4.78
N MET A 89 -24.51 -19.43 5.87
CA MET A 89 -24.48 -20.82 6.34
C MET A 89 -25.32 -21.80 5.51
N LYS A 90 -26.19 -21.29 4.62
CA LYS A 90 -27.00 -22.10 3.68
C LYS A 90 -26.34 -22.23 2.30
N VAL A 91 -25.24 -21.52 2.05
CA VAL A 91 -24.44 -21.70 0.84
C VAL A 91 -23.69 -23.01 1.00
N ALA A 92 -24.11 -24.04 0.25
CA ALA A 92 -23.41 -25.31 0.24
C ALA A 92 -21.96 -25.08 -0.13
N TYR A 93 -21.03 -25.61 0.68
CA TYR A 93 -19.63 -25.64 0.29
C TYR A 93 -19.56 -26.41 -1.04
N PRO A 94 -18.91 -25.87 -2.08
CA PRO A 94 -18.76 -26.60 -3.33
C PRO A 94 -18.14 -27.95 -3.02
N THR A 95 -18.90 -29.01 -3.25
CA THR A 95 -18.37 -30.36 -3.08
C THR A 95 -17.41 -30.58 -4.27
N PRO A 96 -16.19 -31.09 -4.06
CA PRO A 96 -15.20 -31.29 -5.13
C PRO A 96 -15.65 -32.16 -6.31
N GLU A 97 -16.85 -32.76 -6.24
CA GLU A 97 -17.46 -33.57 -7.27
C GLU A 97 -18.35 -32.78 -8.25
N ASP A 98 -18.49 -31.46 -8.10
CA ASP A 98 -19.20 -30.65 -9.10
C ASP A 98 -18.34 -30.61 -10.39
N PRO A 99 -18.76 -31.31 -11.47
CA PRO A 99 -17.96 -31.43 -12.67
C PRO A 99 -17.69 -30.08 -13.32
N LEU A 100 -18.58 -29.09 -13.12
CA LEU A 100 -18.40 -27.73 -13.62
C LEU A 100 -17.25 -27.01 -12.89
N LEU A 101 -17.14 -27.19 -11.58
CA LEU A 101 -16.05 -26.59 -10.80
C LEU A 101 -14.72 -27.27 -11.09
N ALA A 102 -14.71 -28.59 -11.31
CA ALA A 102 -13.52 -29.30 -11.74
C ALA A 102 -13.03 -28.79 -13.10
N GLU A 103 -13.94 -28.61 -14.07
CA GLU A 103 -13.63 -28.06 -15.39
C GLU A 103 -13.12 -26.60 -15.30
N LEU A 104 -13.75 -25.75 -14.48
CA LEU A 104 -13.33 -24.37 -14.28
C LEU A 104 -11.96 -24.25 -13.59
N ILE A 105 -11.68 -25.10 -12.59
CA ILE A 105 -10.39 -25.15 -11.90
C ILE A 105 -9.31 -25.67 -12.85
N GLU A 106 -9.59 -26.70 -13.64
CA GLU A 106 -8.66 -27.25 -14.63
C GLU A 106 -8.35 -26.21 -15.72
N ALA A 107 -9.37 -25.53 -16.24
CA ALA A 107 -9.20 -24.43 -17.19
C ALA A 107 -8.34 -23.29 -16.62
N ALA A 108 -8.57 -22.88 -15.37
CA ALA A 108 -7.80 -21.83 -14.71
C ALA A 108 -6.33 -22.25 -14.46
N ILE A 109 -6.08 -23.51 -14.12
CA ILE A 109 -4.71 -24.04 -13.94
C ILE A 109 -3.96 -24.08 -15.29
N LEU A 110 -4.65 -24.46 -16.37
CA LEU A 110 -4.06 -24.48 -17.71
C LEU A 110 -3.73 -23.07 -18.22
N GLU A 111 -4.57 -22.07 -17.94
CA GLU A 111 -4.29 -20.68 -18.30
C GLU A 111 -3.06 -20.13 -17.56
N VAL A 112 -2.93 -20.42 -16.26
CA VAL A 112 -1.78 -20.02 -15.44
C VAL A 112 -0.47 -20.69 -15.91
N GLN A 113 -0.52 -21.93 -16.42
CA GLN A 113 0.67 -22.59 -16.96
C GLN A 113 0.98 -22.21 -18.42
N GLY A 114 -0.03 -21.83 -19.21
CA GLY A 114 0.13 -21.42 -20.61
C GLY A 114 0.74 -20.03 -20.78
N GLY A 115 0.60 -19.14 -19.79
CA GLY A 115 1.10 -17.76 -19.83
C GLY A 115 2.60 -17.57 -19.57
N ASN A 116 3.37 -18.64 -19.36
CA ASN A 116 4.82 -18.57 -19.13
C ASN A 116 5.66 -19.09 -20.32
N ARG A 117 5.16 -18.90 -21.54
CA ARG A 117 5.94 -19.04 -22.78
C ARG A 117 5.78 -17.81 -23.65
#